data_AF-A0A7Y3GJ33-F1
#
_entry.id   AF-A0A7Y3GJ33-F1
#
_cell.length_a   1.000
_cell.length_b   1.000
_cell.length_c   1.000
_cell.angle_alpha   90.00
_cell.angle_beta   90.00
_cell.angle_gamma   90.00
#
_symmetry.space_group_name_H-M   'P 1'
#
loop_
_entity.id
_entity.type
_entity.pdbx_description
1 polymer ?
#
loop_
_entity_poly.entity_id
_entity_poly.type
_entity_poly.pdbx_seq_one_letter_code
_entity_poly.pdbx_strand_id
1 'polypeptide(L)'
;MLNCKEVSEKVSESMDRTLPFHYRLQLKMHLLMCKYCNRFKNQLLMIRGAARLEDPTEDVDDPSQCLSEEACQRIKQAMENHTPKSP
;
A
#
# COMPACT_ATOMS: atom_id res chain seq x y z
N MET A 1 -5.28 -2.75 25.27
CA MET A 1 -3.88 -2.44 24.93
C MET A 1 -3.57 -3.17 23.64
N LEU A 2 -3.09 -2.49 22.59
CA LEU A 2 -2.62 -3.18 21.40
C LEU A 2 -1.28 -3.85 21.70
N ASN A 3 -1.13 -5.10 21.32
CA ASN A 3 0.16 -5.79 21.37
C ASN A 3 1.02 -5.43 20.15
N CYS A 4 2.32 -5.72 20.21
CA CYS A 4 3.25 -5.38 19.12
C CYS A 4 2.86 -6.02 17.77
N LYS A 5 2.26 -7.21 17.76
CA LYS A 5 1.84 -7.90 16.53
C LYS A 5 0.68 -7.14 15.85
N GLU A 6 -0.35 -6.81 16.61
CA GLU A 6 -1.49 -6.02 16.13
C GLU A 6 -1.05 -4.64 15.63
N VAL A 7 -0.09 -4.02 16.32
CA VAL A 7 0.48 -2.73 15.88
C VAL A 7 1.20 -2.87 14.55
N SER A 8 2.00 -3.91 14.37
CA SER A 8 2.70 -4.14 13.09
C SER A 8 1.72 -4.36 11.94
N GLU A 9 0.67 -5.16 12.16
CA GLU A 9 -0.41 -5.38 11.19
C GLU A 9 -1.12 -4.06 10.86
N LYS A 10 -1.49 -3.26 11.88
CA LYS A 10 -2.14 -1.96 11.68
C LYS A 10 -1.23 -0.91 11.06
N VAL A 11 0.08 -0.95 11.31
CA VAL A 11 1.06 -0.08 10.63
C VAL A 11 1.09 -0.41 9.14
N SER A 12 1.16 -1.68 8.75
CA SER A 12 1.07 -2.10 7.34
C SER A 12 -0.27 -1.69 6.74
N GLU A 13 -1.34 -2.08 7.42
CA GLU A 13 -2.66 -1.45 7.47
C GLU A 13 -2.76 -0.02 6.88
N SER A 14 -2.15 0.87 7.65
CA SER A 14 -2.19 2.31 7.45
C SER A 14 -1.46 2.79 6.19
N MET A 15 -0.65 1.93 5.58
CA MET A 15 0.07 2.21 4.35
C MET A 15 -0.84 2.00 3.13
N ASP A 16 -1.76 1.04 3.19
CA ASP A 16 -2.62 0.68 2.06
C ASP A 16 -3.97 1.38 2.12
N ARG A 17 -4.54 1.55 3.33
CA ARG A 17 -5.85 2.18 3.54
C ARG A 17 -5.87 3.17 4.68
N THR A 18 -6.85 4.06 4.66
CA THR A 18 -7.11 4.98 5.77
C THR A 18 -7.69 4.25 6.96
N LEU A 19 -6.96 4.26 8.08
CA LEU A 19 -7.45 3.70 9.34
C LEU A 19 -8.48 4.63 10.01
N PRO A 20 -9.46 4.06 10.75
CA PRO A 20 -10.34 4.84 11.62
C PRO A 20 -9.56 5.66 12.65
N PHE A 21 -10.08 6.84 13.01
CA PHE A 21 -9.39 7.81 13.87
C PHE A 21 -8.96 7.22 15.24
N HIS A 22 -9.83 6.42 15.86
CA HIS A 22 -9.54 5.80 17.16
C HIS A 22 -8.33 4.86 17.10
N TYR A 23 -8.19 4.07 16.03
CA TYR A 23 -7.02 3.22 15.84
C TYR A 23 -5.75 4.04 15.61
N ARG A 24 -5.84 5.18 14.90
CA ARG A 24 -4.68 6.07 14.70
C ARG A 24 -4.15 6.64 16.02
N LEU A 25 -5.05 7.00 16.94
CA LEU A 25 -4.66 7.47 18.27
C LEU A 25 -3.99 6.36 19.08
N GLN A 26 -4.59 5.17 19.10
CA GLN A 26 -4.05 4.03 19.85
C GLN A 26 -2.68 3.59 19.31
N LEU A 27 -2.51 3.60 17.98
CA LEU A 27 -1.25 3.32 17.31
C LEU A 27 -0.19 4.36 17.67
N LYS A 28 -0.52 5.67 17.62
CA LYS A 28 0.39 6.74 18.05
C LYS A 28 0.84 6.55 19.49
N MET A 29 -0.08 6.25 20.40
CA MET A 29 0.27 5.99 21.80
C MET A 29 1.26 4.83 21.89
N HIS A 30 0.97 3.68 21.27
CA HIS A 30 1.88 2.52 21.30
C HIS A 30 3.27 2.82 20.72
N LEU A 31 3.34 3.55 19.60
CA LEU A 31 4.62 3.92 18.98
C LEU A 31 5.46 4.86 19.85
N LEU A 32 4.84 5.65 20.73
CA LEU A 32 5.54 6.48 21.71
C LEU A 32 6.15 5.63 22.85
N MET A 33 5.49 4.54 23.25
CA MET A 33 5.95 3.68 24.36
C MET A 33 6.90 2.57 23.90
N CYS A 34 6.73 2.07 22.68
CA CYS A 34 7.48 0.93 22.14
C CYS A 34 8.46 1.38 21.04
N LYS A 35 9.75 1.44 21.40
CA LYS A 35 10.84 1.78 20.47
C LYS A 35 10.94 0.83 19.28
N TYR A 36 10.62 -0.46 19.47
CA TYR A 36 10.70 -1.47 18.39
C TYR A 36 9.64 -1.24 17.32
N CYS A 37 8.39 -1.01 17.71
CA CYS A 37 7.32 -0.69 16.76
C CYS A 37 7.56 0.64 16.03
N ASN A 38 8.16 1.63 16.70
CA ASN A 38 8.57 2.88 16.06
C ASN A 38 9.67 2.63 15.00
N ARG A 39 10.70 1.83 15.33
CA ARG A 39 11.73 1.44 14.35
C ARG A 39 11.14 0.69 13.15
N PHE A 40 10.25 -0.26 13.40
CA PHE A 40 9.57 -1.02 12.35
C PHE A 40 8.79 -0.10 11.40
N LYS A 41 8.02 0.86 11.93
CA LYS A 41 7.33 1.87 11.12
C LYS A 41 8.29 2.65 10.23
N ASN A 42 9.43 3.09 10.78
CA ASN A 42 10.42 3.84 10.01
C ASN A 42 11.08 2.99 8.91
N GLN A 43 11.33 1.70 9.19
CA GLN A 43 11.80 0.75 8.17
C GLN A 43 10.80 0.59 7.03
N LEU A 44 9.50 0.44 7.32
CA LEU A 44 8.48 0.39 6.27
C LEU A 44 8.44 1.66 5.42
N LEU A 45 8.53 2.83 6.06
CA LEU A 45 8.56 4.10 5.35
C LEU A 45 9.79 4.23 4.45
N MET A 46 10.94 3.73 4.90
CA MET A 46 12.17 3.69 4.10
C MET A 46 12.03 2.77 2.88
N ILE A 47 11.52 1.55 3.07
CA ILE A 47 11.28 0.59 1.98
C ILE A 47 10.31 1.20 0.96
N ARG A 48 9.23 1.82 1.43
CA ARG A 48 8.23 2.45 0.56
C ARG A 48 8.77 3.70 -0.14
N GLY A 49 9.70 4.41 0.48
CA GLY A 49 10.43 5.51 -0.15
C GLY A 49 11.31 4.99 -1.28
N ALA A 50 12.11 3.96 -1.02
CA ALA A 50 12.98 3.32 -2.01
C ALA A 50 12.18 2.74 -3.19
N ALA A 51 11.07 2.05 -2.93
CA ALA A 51 10.20 1.50 -3.97
C ALA A 51 9.52 2.57 -4.84
N ARG A 52 9.43 3.81 -4.37
CA ARG A 52 8.91 4.94 -5.15
C ARG A 52 10.01 5.78 -5.81
N LEU A 53 11.25 5.68 -5.33
CA LEU A 53 12.41 6.32 -5.95
C LEU A 53 12.80 5.66 -7.29
N GLU A 54 12.35 4.43 -7.53
CA GLU A 54 12.41 3.78 -8.86
C GLU A 54 11.41 4.35 -9.87
N ASP A 55 10.65 5.39 -9.50
CA ASP A 55 9.89 6.22 -10.42
C ASP A 55 10.53 7.63 -10.52
N PRO A 56 11.67 7.82 -11.22
CA PRO A 56 12.21 9.15 -11.53
C PRO A 56 11.36 9.93 -12.54
N THR A 57 10.19 9.42 -12.93
CA THR A 57 9.37 9.97 -14.01
C THR A 57 8.02 10.40 -13.47
N GLU A 58 8.02 11.43 -12.62
CA GLU A 58 6.92 12.41 -12.68
C GLU A 58 7.05 13.24 -13.98
N ASP A 59 7.02 12.55 -15.13
CA ASP A 59 6.39 13.08 -16.32
C ASP A 59 5.01 12.44 -16.32
N VAL A 60 4.02 13.19 -15.80
CA VAL A 60 2.61 12.77 -15.69
C VAL A 60 1.94 12.51 -17.06
N ASP A 61 2.73 12.46 -18.14
CA ASP A 61 2.31 12.21 -19.52
C ASP A 61 3.43 11.53 -20.36
N ASP A 62 4.11 10.47 -19.87
CA ASP A 62 4.91 9.58 -20.76
C ASP A 62 4.05 8.42 -21.31
N PRO A 63 3.57 8.50 -22.57
CA PRO A 63 2.81 7.41 -23.20
C PRO A 63 3.58 6.09 -23.32
N SER A 64 4.90 6.08 -23.07
CA SER A 64 5.74 4.87 -23.07
C SER A 64 5.51 3.97 -21.85
N GLN A 65 4.84 4.47 -20.80
CA GLN A 65 4.43 3.68 -19.64
C GLN A 65 3.00 3.11 -19.77
N CYS A 66 2.35 3.30 -20.91
CA CYS A 66 1.11 2.61 -21.20
C CYS A 66 1.39 1.15 -21.58
N LEU A 67 0.53 0.24 -21.14
CA LEU A 67 0.54 -1.12 -21.66
C LEU A 67 0.39 -1.07 -23.18
N SER A 68 1.17 -1.87 -23.92
CA SER A 68 0.94 -2.09 -25.36
C SER A 68 -0.53 -2.39 -25.60
N GLU A 69 -1.09 -1.91 -26.71
CA GLU A 69 -2.49 -2.13 -27.09
C GLU A 69 -2.87 -3.62 -27.03
N GLU A 70 -1.95 -4.50 -27.43
CA GLU A 70 -2.10 -5.96 -27.36
C GLU A 70 -2.18 -6.47 -25.91
N ALA A 71 -1.36 -5.93 -25.00
CA ALA A 71 -1.39 -6.28 -23.59
C ALA A 71 -2.68 -5.78 -22.92
N CYS A 72 -3.14 -4.58 -23.28
CA CYS A 72 -4.41 -4.01 -22.81
C CYS A 72 -5.61 -4.86 -23.28
N GLN A 73 -5.65 -5.25 -24.56
CA GLN A 73 -6.70 -6.13 -25.09
C GLN A 73 -6.72 -7.51 -24.42
N ARG A 74 -5.54 -8.12 -24.19
CA ARG A 74 -5.44 -9.40 -23.47
C ARG A 74 -6.02 -9.31 -22.06
N ILE A 75 -5.71 -8.24 -21.33
CA ILE A 75 -6.22 -8.05 -19.96
C ILE A 75 -7.74 -7.84 -19.98
N LYS A 76 -8.25 -7.04 -20.92
CA LYS A 76 -9.69 -6.81 -21.10
C LYS A 76 -10.43 -8.12 -21.41
N GLN A 77 -9.93 -8.91 -22.34
CA GLN A 77 -10.53 -10.18 -22.74
C GLN A 77 -10.49 -11.20 -21.59
N ALA A 78 -9.41 -11.23 -20.79
CA ALA A 78 -9.33 -12.07 -19.60
C ALA A 78 -10.36 -11.66 -18.54
N MET A 79 -10.59 -10.36 -18.32
CA MET A 79 -11.62 -9.87 -17.41
C MET A 79 -13.04 -10.23 -17.86
N GLU A 80 -13.34 -10.09 -19.16
CA GLU A 80 -14.64 -10.46 -19.74
C GLU A 80 -14.89 -11.98 -19.64
N ASN A 81 -13.87 -12.80 -19.90
CA ASN A 81 -13.96 -14.26 -19.80
C ASN A 81 -14.09 -14.77 -18.35
N HIS A 82 -13.58 -14.00 -17.37
CA HIS A 82 -13.65 -14.33 -15.95
C HIS A 82 -14.72 -13.54 -15.18
N THR A 83 -15.61 -12.81 -15.86
CA THR A 83 -16.72 -12.16 -15.16
C THR A 83 -17.66 -13.26 -14.64
N PRO A 84 -17.80 -13.48 -13.31
CA PRO A 84 -18.83 -14.37 -12.82
C PRO A 84 -20.16 -13.76 -13.25
N LYS A 85 -20.90 -14.50 -14.10
CA LYS A 85 -22.28 -14.18 -14.47
C LYS A 85 -23.07 -14.00 -13.18
N SER A 86 -23.31 -12.75 -12.79
CA SER A 86 -24.18 -12.45 -11.65
C SER A 86 -25.60 -12.92 -12.00
N PRO A 87 -26.33 -13.55 -11.06
CA PRO A 87 -27.72 -13.93 -11.24
C PRO A 87 -28.65 -12.72 -11.42
#